data_AF-A0A970VCX4-F1
#
_entry.id   AF-A0A970VCX4-F1
#
_cell.length_a   1.000
_cell.length_b   1.000
_cell.length_c   1.000
_cell.angle_alpha   90.00
_cell.angle_beta   90.00
_cell.angle_gamma   90.00
#
_symmetry.space_group_name_H-M   'P 1'
#
loop_
_entity.id
_entity.type
_entity.pdbx_description
1 polymer ?
#
loop_
_entity_poly.entity_id
_entity_poly.type
_entity_poly.pdbx_seq_one_letter_code
_entity_poly.pdbx_strand_id
1 'polypeptide(L)'
;MKSRVIYIIVAIVVALALVMMGCTGEKPAQQEPVPSDTPSDTPSETASDDTETDYMNPVGVLPIVKEGQDITIKVFLRTTEMVTDLYTNDYTLYLTEKTGIKFEWEQPLEADAQDRLNLLINTDEYP
;
A
#
# COMPACT_ATOMS: atom_id res chain seq x y z
N MET A 1 10.95 28.71 55.59
CA MET A 1 9.51 28.72 55.22
C MET A 1 9.29 28.64 53.71
N LYS A 2 10.05 29.36 52.87
CA LYS A 2 9.93 29.33 51.39
C LYS A 2 10.17 27.94 50.77
N SER A 3 11.16 27.18 51.23
CA SER A 3 11.44 25.82 50.74
C SER A 3 10.35 24.80 51.10
N ARG A 4 9.72 24.92 52.27
CA ARG A 4 8.58 24.05 52.65
C ARG A 4 7.32 24.35 51.85
N VAL A 5 7.08 25.62 51.51
CA VAL A 5 5.98 26.04 50.63
C VAL A 5 6.19 25.53 49.20
N ILE A 6 7.44 25.54 48.70
CA ILE A 6 7.77 24.99 47.38
C ILE A 6 7.49 23.48 47.32
N TYR A 7 7.87 22.70 48.35
CA TYR A 7 7.56 21.27 48.37
C TYR A 7 6.06 20.97 48.45
N ILE A 8 5.28 21.80 49.15
CA ILE A 8 3.82 21.68 49.19
C ILE A 8 3.19 21.98 47.82
N ILE A 9 3.69 23.01 47.10
CA ILE A 9 3.20 23.35 45.75
C ILE A 9 3.56 22.24 44.75
N VAL A 10 4.77 21.68 44.80
CA VAL A 10 5.20 20.58 43.93
C VAL A 10 4.37 19.31 44.20
N ALA A 11 4.09 19.00 45.47
CA ALA A 11 3.26 17.85 45.83
C ALA A 11 1.81 17.99 45.31
N ILE A 12 1.24 19.19 45.34
CA ILE A 12 -0.12 19.46 44.84
C ILE A 12 -0.18 19.33 43.31
N VAL A 13 0.85 19.81 42.59
CA VAL A 13 0.91 19.71 41.11
C VAL A 13 1.06 18.26 40.65
N VAL A 14 1.84 17.45 41.36
CA VAL A 14 1.99 16.01 41.06
C VAL A 14 0.71 15.24 41.38
N ALA A 15 0.01 15.59 42.47
CA ALA A 15 -1.28 14.98 42.81
C ALA A 15 -2.39 15.34 41.79
N LEU A 16 -2.39 16.55 41.25
CA LEU A 16 -3.37 17.00 40.25
C LEU A 16 -3.20 16.28 38.89
N ALA A 17 -1.96 15.90 38.54
CA ALA A 17 -1.66 15.18 37.30
C ALA A 17 -2.15 13.72 37.31
N LEU A 18 -2.31 13.10 38.49
CA LEU A 18 -2.73 11.71 38.64
C LEU A 18 -4.26 11.50 38.51
N VAL A 19 -5.06 12.56 38.46
CA VAL A 19 -6.53 12.48 38.42
C VAL A 19 -7.08 12.36 36.98
N MET A 20 -6.24 12.53 35.94
CA MET A 20 -6.66 12.52 34.53
C MET A 20 -6.55 11.16 33.81
N MET A 21 -6.27 10.07 34.51
CA MET A 21 -6.25 8.70 33.95
C MET A 21 -7.25 7.77 34.68
N GLY A 22 -8.49 8.23 34.85
CA GLY A 22 -9.56 7.45 35.46
C GLY A 22 -10.92 7.67 34.79
N CYS A 23 -11.40 6.61 34.14
CA CYS A 23 -12.78 6.35 33.70
C CYS A 23 -13.36 7.07 32.47
N THR A 24 -13.29 6.38 31.34
CA THR A 24 -14.38 6.23 30.35
C THR A 24 -14.20 4.81 29.81
N GLY A 25 -15.03 3.79 29.99
CA GLY A 25 -16.45 3.70 30.30
C GLY A 25 -17.10 2.85 29.19
N GLU A 26 -16.86 1.52 29.20
CA GLU A 26 -17.53 0.57 28.32
C GLU A 26 -19.02 0.48 28.65
N LYS A 27 -19.88 0.48 27.61
CA LYS A 27 -21.23 -0.11 27.68
C LYS A 27 -21.64 -0.70 26.32
N PRO A 28 -21.99 -2.00 26.25
CA PRO A 28 -22.59 -2.64 25.09
C PRO A 28 -24.13 -2.58 25.14
N ALA A 29 -24.75 -2.71 23.95
CA ALA A 29 -26.17 -2.87 23.57
C ALA A 29 -26.50 -1.86 22.45
N GLN A 30 -27.08 -2.20 21.30
CA GLN A 30 -28.12 -3.19 21.04
C GLN A 30 -28.20 -3.47 19.53
N GLN A 31 -28.29 -4.75 19.17
CA GLN A 31 -28.83 -5.24 17.89
C GLN A 31 -30.35 -5.14 17.93
N GLU A 32 -30.97 -4.71 16.83
CA GLU A 32 -32.30 -5.19 16.42
C GLU A 32 -32.29 -5.53 14.91
N PRO A 33 -33.05 -6.56 14.49
CA PRO A 33 -32.93 -7.30 13.22
C PRO A 33 -33.57 -6.52 12.05
N VAL A 34 -33.24 -6.76 10.78
CA VAL A 34 -33.88 -7.67 9.78
C VAL A 34 -33.25 -7.40 8.39
N PRO A 35 -33.40 -8.24 7.34
CA PRO A 35 -33.44 -9.70 7.23
C PRO A 35 -32.42 -10.24 6.19
N SER A 36 -32.34 -11.57 6.11
CA SER A 36 -31.48 -12.38 5.22
C SER A 36 -31.94 -12.39 3.74
N ASP A 37 -30.96 -12.70 2.88
CA ASP A 37 -31.03 -13.37 1.57
C ASP A 37 -31.48 -12.59 0.32
N THR A 38 -30.53 -12.29 -0.57
CA THR A 38 -30.47 -12.82 -1.97
C THR A 38 -29.19 -12.29 -2.65
N PRO A 39 -28.36 -13.14 -3.30
CA PRO A 39 -27.21 -12.70 -4.07
C PRO A 39 -27.70 -12.10 -5.40
N SER A 40 -27.42 -10.81 -5.60
CA SER A 40 -27.64 -10.17 -6.90
C SER A 40 -26.36 -10.30 -7.73
N ASP A 41 -26.32 -11.35 -8.53
CA ASP A 41 -25.54 -11.38 -9.77
C ASP A 41 -26.00 -10.20 -10.63
N THR A 42 -25.25 -9.10 -10.58
CA THR A 42 -25.26 -8.07 -11.60
C THR A 42 -23.89 -8.12 -12.27
N PRO A 43 -23.77 -8.65 -13.50
CA PRO A 43 -22.59 -8.44 -14.31
C PRO A 43 -22.39 -6.93 -14.46
N SER A 44 -21.36 -6.40 -13.80
CA SER A 44 -20.96 -5.02 -14.01
C SER A 44 -20.48 -4.92 -15.46
N GLU A 45 -21.34 -4.27 -16.24
CA GLU A 45 -21.15 -3.91 -17.63
C GLU A 45 -19.76 -3.30 -17.83
N THR A 46 -19.09 -3.83 -18.85
CA THR A 46 -17.84 -3.39 -19.43
C THR A 46 -17.78 -1.88 -19.59
N ALA A 47 -16.93 -1.23 -18.79
CA ALA A 47 -16.43 0.10 -19.13
C ALA A 47 -15.34 -0.06 -20.20
N SER A 48 -15.76 -0.15 -21.47
CA SER A 48 -14.88 0.08 -22.60
C SER A 48 -14.63 1.59 -22.70
N ASP A 49 -13.60 2.07 -22.01
CA ASP A 49 -12.99 3.35 -22.35
C ASP A 49 -12.19 3.14 -23.64
N ASP A 50 -12.76 3.62 -24.75
CA ASP A 50 -12.28 3.43 -26.12
C ASP A 50 -11.10 4.38 -26.41
N THR A 51 -10.06 4.27 -25.58
CA THR A 51 -8.73 4.79 -25.88
C THR A 51 -7.85 3.58 -26.24
N GLU A 52 -8.18 2.85 -27.31
CA GLU A 52 -7.29 1.84 -27.88
C GLU A 52 -5.99 2.52 -28.31
N THR A 53 -5.00 2.54 -27.43
CA THR A 53 -3.63 2.88 -27.79
C THR A 53 -3.15 1.81 -28.77
N ASP A 54 -2.69 2.21 -29.96
CA ASP A 54 -2.37 1.32 -31.11
C ASP A 54 -1.37 0.19 -30.79
N TYR A 55 -0.65 0.23 -29.67
CA TYR A 55 0.25 -0.83 -29.24
C TYR A 55 -0.41 -1.93 -28.37
N MET A 56 -1.69 -1.78 -27.97
CA MET A 56 -2.41 -2.74 -27.12
C MET A 56 -3.38 -3.59 -27.94
N ASN A 57 -3.59 -4.84 -27.52
CA ASN A 57 -4.66 -5.68 -28.02
C ASN A 57 -6.01 -5.27 -27.40
N PRO A 58 -7.14 -5.61 -28.04
CA PRO A 58 -8.46 -5.33 -27.51
C PRO A 58 -8.65 -5.92 -26.11
N VAL A 59 -9.51 -5.29 -25.32
CA VAL A 59 -9.84 -5.76 -23.96
C VAL A 59 -10.30 -7.23 -23.99
N GLY A 60 -9.71 -8.05 -23.12
CA GLY A 60 -9.99 -9.47 -23.02
C GLY A 60 -9.11 -10.38 -23.89
N VAL A 61 -8.21 -9.82 -24.70
CA VAL A 61 -7.21 -10.56 -25.47
C VAL A 61 -5.83 -10.44 -24.81
N LEU A 62 -5.16 -11.57 -24.62
CA LEU A 62 -3.77 -11.62 -24.14
C LEU A 62 -2.84 -12.08 -25.27
N PRO A 63 -1.59 -11.59 -25.37
CA PRO A 63 -0.97 -10.61 -24.49
C PRO A 63 -1.60 -9.22 -24.56
N ILE A 64 -1.54 -8.42 -23.49
CA ILE A 64 -2.12 -7.07 -23.47
C ILE A 64 -1.46 -6.17 -24.53
N VAL A 65 -0.14 -6.28 -24.69
CA VAL A 65 0.66 -5.56 -25.68
C VAL A 65 0.77 -6.41 -26.96
N LYS A 66 0.63 -5.78 -28.14
CA LYS A 66 0.74 -6.45 -29.44
C LYS A 66 2.13 -7.08 -29.60
N GLU A 67 2.20 -8.26 -30.22
CA GLU A 67 3.48 -8.92 -30.53
C GLU A 67 4.37 -8.01 -31.39
N GLY A 68 5.64 -7.90 -31.03
CA GLY A 68 6.61 -7.00 -31.69
C GLY A 68 6.63 -5.57 -31.15
N GLN A 69 5.79 -5.23 -30.17
CA GLN A 69 5.92 -4.00 -29.39
C GLN A 69 6.68 -4.28 -28.10
N ASP A 70 7.75 -3.52 -27.85
CA ASP A 70 8.57 -3.64 -26.65
C ASP A 70 8.17 -2.55 -25.64
N ILE A 71 7.49 -2.94 -24.56
CA ILE A 71 7.18 -2.06 -23.44
C ILE A 71 7.93 -2.57 -22.22
N THR A 72 8.75 -1.70 -21.64
CA THR A 72 9.49 -1.96 -20.40
C THR A 72 9.00 -1.01 -19.33
N ILE A 73 8.59 -1.56 -18.19
CA ILE A 73 8.25 -0.81 -16.98
C ILE A 73 9.40 -0.97 -16.01
N LYS A 74 9.92 0.15 -15.53
CA LYS A 74 10.87 0.18 -14.42
C LYS A 74 10.07 0.17 -13.12
N VAL A 75 10.53 -0.61 -12.15
CA VAL A 75 9.81 -0.83 -10.89
C VAL A 75 10.79 -0.79 -9.74
N PHE A 76 10.50 0.07 -8.78
CA PHE A 76 11.22 0.11 -7.52
C PHE A 76 10.58 -0.86 -6.53
N LEU A 77 11.36 -1.84 -6.07
CA LEU A 77 10.91 -2.81 -5.09
C LEU A 77 11.97 -3.00 -4.02
N ARG A 78 11.61 -2.69 -2.76
CA ARG A 78 12.46 -3.02 -1.61
C ARG A 78 12.70 -4.53 -1.58
N THR A 79 13.96 -4.96 -1.56
CA THR A 79 14.30 -6.38 -1.45
C THR A 79 13.69 -6.98 -0.19
N THR A 80 13.13 -8.18 -0.30
CA THR A 80 12.71 -9.00 0.85
C THR A 80 13.35 -10.37 0.72
N GLU A 81 13.68 -11.02 1.84
CA GLU A 81 14.37 -12.32 1.81
C GLU A 81 13.53 -13.47 1.22
N MET A 82 12.21 -13.26 1.05
CA MET A 82 11.31 -14.29 0.54
C MET A 82 11.39 -14.50 -0.98
N VAL A 83 12.00 -13.56 -1.72
CA VAL A 83 12.10 -13.62 -3.18
C VAL A 83 13.55 -13.47 -3.63
N THR A 84 14.11 -14.55 -4.17
CA THR A 84 15.53 -14.63 -4.55
C THR A 84 15.85 -13.95 -5.88
N ASP A 85 14.97 -14.07 -6.87
CA ASP A 85 15.15 -13.49 -8.21
C ASP A 85 13.80 -13.08 -8.79
N LEU A 86 13.64 -11.82 -9.16
CA LEU A 86 12.42 -11.32 -9.80
C LEU A 86 12.43 -11.47 -11.32
N TYR A 87 13.59 -11.63 -11.95
CA TYR A 87 13.70 -11.71 -13.41
C TYR A 87 13.33 -13.09 -13.93
N THR A 88 13.69 -14.15 -13.20
CA THR A 88 13.49 -15.54 -13.64
C THR A 88 12.40 -16.28 -12.88
N ASN A 89 11.69 -15.62 -11.96
CA ASN A 89 10.59 -16.26 -11.23
C ASN A 89 9.40 -16.55 -12.14
N ASP A 90 8.76 -17.70 -11.90
CA ASP A 90 7.59 -18.17 -12.63
C ASP A 90 6.48 -17.13 -12.75
N TYR A 91 6.26 -16.32 -11.71
CA TYR A 91 5.23 -15.29 -11.72
C TYR A 91 5.57 -14.11 -12.64
N THR A 92 6.82 -13.65 -12.65
CA THR A 92 7.25 -12.57 -13.54
C THR A 92 7.24 -13.03 -15.00
N LEU A 93 7.66 -14.27 -15.26
CA LEU A 93 7.58 -14.87 -16.60
C LEU A 93 6.13 -14.99 -17.05
N TYR A 94 5.23 -15.49 -16.19
CA TYR A 94 3.80 -15.55 -16.47
C TYR A 94 3.21 -14.16 -16.77
N LEU A 95 3.54 -13.14 -15.98
CA LEU A 95 3.09 -11.77 -16.23
C LEU A 95 3.63 -11.25 -17.56
N THR A 96 4.90 -11.49 -17.88
CA THR A 96 5.51 -11.08 -19.15
C THR A 96 4.80 -11.75 -20.33
N GLU A 97 4.49 -13.05 -20.22
CA GLU A 97 3.75 -13.79 -21.26
C GLU A 97 2.31 -13.30 -21.44
N LYS A 98 1.61 -12.97 -20.34
CA LYS A 98 0.21 -12.52 -20.40
C LYS A 98 0.06 -11.06 -20.75
N THR A 99 1.05 -10.22 -20.46
CA THR A 99 0.94 -8.78 -20.69
C THR A 99 1.76 -8.32 -21.90
N GLY A 100 2.80 -9.05 -22.29
CA GLY A 100 3.79 -8.58 -23.25
C GLY A 100 4.72 -7.49 -22.71
N ILE A 101 4.69 -7.24 -21.40
CA ILE A 101 5.48 -6.18 -20.74
C ILE A 101 6.71 -6.78 -20.09
N LYS A 102 7.86 -6.13 -20.29
CA LYS A 102 9.13 -6.43 -19.60
C LYS A 102 9.26 -5.58 -18.35
N PHE A 103 9.92 -6.12 -17.33
CA PHE A 103 10.15 -5.43 -16.07
C PHE A 103 11.64 -5.22 -15.81
N GLU A 104 12.00 -3.99 -15.47
CA GLU A 104 13.31 -3.62 -14.94
C GLU A 104 13.16 -3.32 -13.46
N TRP A 105 13.88 -4.04 -12.61
CA TRP A 105 13.72 -3.94 -11.16
C TRP A 105 14.87 -3.17 -10.54
N GLU A 106 14.55 -2.06 -9.86
CA GLU A 106 15.45 -1.38 -8.94
C GLU A 106 15.23 -1.95 -7.53
N GLN A 107 16.19 -2.75 -7.06
CA GLN A 107 16.05 -3.54 -5.84
C GLN A 107 17.10 -3.15 -4.79
N PRO A 108 16.93 -2.03 -4.07
CA PRO A 108 17.82 -1.69 -2.97
C PRO A 108 17.59 -2.61 -1.77
N LEU A 109 18.67 -2.78 -0.99
CA LEU A 109 18.60 -3.45 0.31
C LEU A 109 17.60 -2.74 1.22
N GLU A 110 16.99 -3.50 2.14
CA GLU A 110 15.94 -2.96 3.03
C GLU A 110 16.39 -1.73 3.83
N ALA A 111 17.65 -1.72 4.28
CA ALA A 111 18.22 -0.60 5.02
C ALA A 111 18.34 0.69 4.19
N ASP A 112 18.56 0.57 2.87
CA ASP A 112 18.87 1.69 1.98
C ASP A 112 17.65 2.13 1.14
N ALA A 113 16.57 1.36 1.16
CA ALA A 113 15.44 1.54 0.26
C ALA A 113 14.79 2.93 0.39
N GLN A 114 14.66 3.46 1.60
CA GLN A 114 14.04 4.77 1.80
C GLN A 114 14.90 5.90 1.21
N ASP A 115 16.22 5.86 1.45
CA ASP A 115 17.15 6.87 0.95
C ASP A 115 17.27 6.79 -0.57
N ARG A 116 17.28 5.57 -1.14
CA ARG A 116 17.29 5.36 -2.59
C ARG A 116 16.01 5.89 -3.24
N LEU A 117 14.84 5.61 -2.67
CA LEU A 117 13.57 6.13 -3.19
C LEU A 117 13.52 7.65 -3.13
N ASN A 118 13.94 8.24 -2.00
CA ASN A 118 14.00 9.68 -1.84
C ASN A 118 14.93 10.32 -2.88
N LEU A 119 16.08 9.69 -3.17
CA LEU A 119 16.97 10.17 -4.21
C LEU A 119 16.28 10.18 -5.58
N LEU A 120 15.69 9.05 -6.00
CA LEU A 120 15.02 8.89 -7.30
C LEU A 120 13.91 9.93 -7.50
N ILE A 121 13.09 10.17 -6.48
CA ILE A 121 12.00 11.15 -6.54
C ILE A 121 12.56 12.58 -6.61
N ASN A 122 13.60 12.90 -5.84
CA ASN A 122 14.19 14.24 -5.84
C ASN A 122 15.00 14.55 -7.11
N THR A 123 15.48 13.53 -7.82
CA THR A 123 16.17 13.68 -9.10
C THR A 123 15.23 13.64 -10.30
N ASP A 124 13.91 13.50 -10.07
CA ASP A 124 12.90 13.25 -11.10
C ASP A 124 13.20 12.01 -11.97
N GLU A 125 14.02 11.08 -11.47
CA GLU A 125 14.33 9.80 -12.10
C GLU A 125 13.37 8.73 -11.58
N TYR A 126 12.10 8.87 -11.92
CA TYR A 126 11.08 7.92 -11.49
C TYR A 126 11.36 6.51 -12.05
N PRO A 127 11.23 5.47 -11.22
CA PRO A 127 11.11 4.10 -11.70
C PRO A 127 9.82 3.99 -12.52
#